data_AF-A0A7X0ML90-F1
#
_entry.id   AF-A0A7X0ML90-F1
#
_cell.length_a   1.000
_cell.length_b   1.000
_cell.length_c   1.000
_cell.angle_alpha   90.00
_cell.angle_beta   90.00
_cell.angle_gamma   90.00
#
_symmetry.space_group_name_H-M   'P 1'
#
loop_
_entity.id
_entity.type
_entity.pdbx_description
1 polymer ?
#
loop_
_entity_poly.entity_id
_entity_poly.type
_entity_poly.pdbx_seq_one_letter_code
_entity_poly.pdbx_strand_id
1 'polypeptide(L)'
;MPYLYLAESYNELGLLADLVKEIENIKSPLKEFDEESYLTTEFQRIKVSALRDVLVFGTHADKYLNFHLCLVYGLTIRVIDLLRSLRDSFYLSDREMYLFKHCTRLHEEFGKLIVFYELLGIKMVRLENR
;
A
#
# COMPACT_ATOMS: atom_id res chain seq x y z
N MET A 1 -11.30 -13.16 -20.54
CA MET A 1 -11.12 -13.92 -19.30
C MET A 1 -11.05 -12.95 -18.11
N PRO A 2 -12.16 -12.66 -17.42
CA PRO A 2 -12.19 -11.72 -16.28
C PRO A 2 -11.45 -12.24 -15.03
N TYR A 3 -11.37 -13.57 -14.88
CA TYR A 3 -10.79 -14.24 -13.71
C TYR A 3 -9.26 -14.16 -13.63
N LEU A 4 -8.57 -14.00 -14.77
CA LEU A 4 -7.10 -13.88 -14.80
C LEU A 4 -6.66 -12.52 -14.25
N TYR A 5 -7.36 -11.46 -14.66
CA TYR A 5 -7.12 -10.10 -14.16
C TYR A 5 -7.44 -9.98 -12.67
N LEU A 6 -8.50 -10.65 -12.19
CA LEU A 6 -8.82 -10.69 -10.75
C LEU A 6 -7.69 -11.34 -9.95
N ALA A 7 -7.08 -12.42 -10.48
CA ALA A 7 -5.94 -13.07 -9.83
C ALA A 7 -4.67 -12.21 -9.83
N GLU A 8 -4.42 -11.43 -10.88
CA GLU A 8 -3.30 -10.46 -10.95
C GLU A 8 -3.48 -9.32 -9.94
N SER A 9 -4.69 -8.77 -9.85
CA SER A 9 -5.08 -7.80 -8.81
C SER A 9 -4.86 -8.34 -7.38
N TYR A 10 -5.28 -9.59 -7.13
CA TYR A 10 -5.05 -10.25 -5.84
C TYR A 10 -3.57 -10.51 -5.54
N ASN A 11 -2.73 -10.72 -6.58
CA ASN A 11 -1.29 -10.88 -6.42
C ASN A 11 -0.60 -9.59 -5.98
N GLU A 12 -1.00 -8.43 -6.50
CA GLU A 12 -0.43 -7.14 -6.11
C GLU A 12 -0.78 -6.74 -4.68
N LEU A 13 -1.96 -7.14 -4.22
CA LEU A 13 -2.36 -7.05 -2.80
C LEU A 13 -1.49 -7.93 -1.91
N GLY A 14 -1.08 -9.11 -2.41
CA GLY A 14 -0.09 -9.97 -1.77
C GLY A 14 1.23 -9.24 -1.56
N LEU A 15 1.73 -8.54 -2.58
CA LEU A 15 2.99 -7.79 -2.50
C LEU A 15 2.96 -6.69 -1.42
N LEU A 16 1.85 -5.94 -1.29
CA LEU A 16 1.71 -4.94 -0.23
C LEU A 16 1.68 -5.55 1.18
N ALA A 17 0.94 -6.65 1.34
CA ALA A 17 0.85 -7.34 2.62
C ALA A 17 2.19 -8.00 3.00
N ASP A 18 2.90 -8.56 2.03
CA ASP A 18 4.20 -9.17 2.21
C ASP A 18 5.26 -8.12 2.53
N LEU A 19 5.21 -6.95 1.91
CA LEU A 19 6.11 -5.83 2.22
C LEU A 19 5.93 -5.32 3.67
N VAL A 20 4.69 -5.25 4.16
CA VAL A 20 4.43 -4.91 5.58
C VAL A 20 4.91 -6.02 6.52
N LYS A 21 4.69 -7.29 6.17
CA LYS A 21 5.19 -8.43 6.96
C LYS A 21 6.72 -8.49 6.99
N GLU A 22 7.38 -8.19 5.87
CA GLU A 22 8.84 -8.14 5.80
C GLU A 22 9.36 -7.12 6.79
N ILE A 23 8.77 -5.92 6.81
CA ILE A 23 9.11 -4.84 7.75
C ILE A 23 8.82 -5.23 9.20
N GLU A 24 7.67 -5.85 9.49
CA GLU A 24 7.33 -6.38 10.82
C GLU A 24 8.39 -7.39 11.33
N ASN A 25 8.99 -8.17 10.43
CA ASN A 25 9.89 -9.27 10.76
C ASN A 25 11.39 -8.94 10.58
N ILE A 26 11.75 -7.69 10.33
CA ILE A 26 13.16 -7.30 10.17
C ILE A 26 13.92 -7.56 11.48
N LYS A 27 14.84 -8.53 11.41
CA LYS A 27 15.77 -8.87 12.49
C LYS A 27 16.98 -7.94 12.54
N SER A 28 17.37 -7.36 11.41
CA SER A 28 18.52 -6.46 11.24
C SER A 28 18.29 -5.50 10.06
N PRO A 29 18.80 -4.26 10.11
CA PRO A 29 18.67 -3.31 8.99
C PRO A 29 19.05 -3.93 7.64
N LEU A 30 18.16 -3.85 6.65
CA LEU A 30 18.37 -4.38 5.30
C LEU A 30 18.84 -3.26 4.36
N LYS A 31 19.84 -3.53 3.52
CA LYS A 31 20.35 -2.56 2.54
C LYS A 31 19.31 -2.18 1.46
N GLU A 32 18.41 -3.09 1.11
CA GLU A 32 17.45 -2.93 0.01
C GLU A 32 16.41 -1.84 0.29
N PHE A 33 15.94 -1.68 1.52
CA PHE A 33 15.04 -0.57 1.86
C PHE A 33 15.77 0.77 2.02
N ASP A 34 17.10 0.75 2.18
CA ASP A 34 17.91 1.97 2.24
C ASP A 34 18.06 2.63 0.86
N GLU A 35 17.70 1.91 -0.22
CA GLU A 35 17.52 2.53 -1.53
C GLU A 35 16.33 3.49 -1.49
N GLU A 36 16.65 4.77 -1.54
CA GLU A 36 15.71 5.86 -1.35
C GLU A 36 14.58 5.90 -2.40
N SER A 37 14.61 5.07 -3.44
CA SER A 37 13.60 5.01 -4.50
C SER A 37 12.78 3.70 -4.54
N TYR A 38 13.19 2.65 -3.84
CA TYR A 38 12.58 1.31 -3.98
C TYR A 38 11.10 1.32 -3.64
N LEU A 39 10.75 1.75 -2.42
CA LEU A 39 9.36 1.82 -1.94
C LEU A 39 8.50 2.68 -2.86
N THR A 40 8.96 3.89 -3.20
CA THR A 40 8.22 4.80 -4.09
C THR A 40 7.97 4.18 -5.46
N THR A 41 8.91 3.39 -5.98
CA THR A 41 8.77 2.69 -7.26
C THR A 41 7.69 1.60 -7.18
N GLU A 42 7.69 0.78 -6.12
CA GLU A 42 6.67 -0.26 -5.93
C GLU A 42 5.26 0.33 -5.76
N PHE A 43 5.11 1.40 -4.97
CA PHE A 43 3.84 2.12 -4.85
C PHE A 43 3.38 2.74 -6.18
N GLN A 44 4.30 3.18 -7.02
CA GLN A 44 3.96 3.67 -8.36
C GLN A 44 3.49 2.54 -9.28
N ARG A 45 4.09 1.35 -9.19
CA ARG A 45 3.65 0.17 -9.96
C ARG A 45 2.22 -0.22 -9.60
N ILE A 46 1.89 -0.25 -8.32
CA ILE A 46 0.52 -0.52 -7.82
C ILE A 46 -0.49 0.48 -8.38
N LYS A 47 -0.18 1.79 -8.37
CA LYS A 47 -1.06 2.82 -8.95
C LYS A 47 -1.29 2.61 -10.44
N VAL A 48 -0.23 2.30 -11.19
CA VAL A 48 -0.33 2.05 -12.64
C VAL A 48 -1.19 0.83 -12.93
N SER A 49 -1.04 -0.24 -12.15
CA SER A 49 -1.83 -1.45 -12.31
C SER A 49 -3.30 -1.23 -11.96
N ALA A 50 -3.59 -0.54 -10.85
CA ALA A 50 -4.94 -0.17 -10.47
C ALA A 50 -5.70 0.64 -11.54
N LEU A 51 -5.01 1.53 -12.27
CA LEU A 51 -5.62 2.22 -13.42
C LEU A 51 -6.00 1.25 -14.54
N ARG A 52 -5.16 0.24 -14.80
CA ARG A 52 -5.44 -0.79 -15.82
C ARG A 52 -6.60 -1.67 -15.39
N ASP A 53 -6.61 -2.10 -14.14
CA ASP A 53 -7.68 -2.92 -13.57
C ASP A 53 -9.03 -2.22 -13.67
N VAL A 54 -9.09 -0.93 -13.34
CA VAL A 54 -10.31 -0.13 -13.53
C VAL A 54 -10.81 -0.12 -14.98
N LEU A 55 -9.91 0.00 -15.95
CA LEU A 55 -10.27 -0.05 -17.37
C LEU A 55 -10.77 -1.44 -17.79
N VAL A 56 -10.19 -2.50 -17.22
CA VAL A 56 -10.55 -3.89 -17.53
C VAL A 56 -11.87 -4.30 -16.90
N PHE A 57 -12.11 -3.92 -15.63
CA PHE A 57 -13.29 -4.32 -14.87
C PHE A 57 -14.51 -3.43 -15.13
N GLY A 58 -14.32 -2.22 -15.67
CA GLY A 58 -15.42 -1.31 -16.05
C GLY A 58 -16.39 -1.10 -14.89
N THR A 59 -17.66 -1.44 -15.10
CA THR A 59 -18.74 -1.26 -14.10
C THR A 59 -18.62 -2.14 -12.85
N HIS A 60 -17.66 -3.07 -12.80
CA HIS A 60 -17.35 -3.89 -11.62
C HIS A 60 -16.10 -3.42 -10.87
N ALA A 61 -15.45 -2.35 -11.35
CA ALA A 61 -14.26 -1.82 -10.72
C ALA A 61 -14.55 -1.15 -9.36
N ASP A 62 -15.80 -0.79 -9.08
CA ASP A 62 -16.24 -0.28 -7.77
C ASP A 62 -15.91 -1.27 -6.63
N LYS A 63 -16.19 -2.56 -6.82
CA LYS A 63 -15.91 -3.62 -5.84
C LYS A 63 -14.41 -3.82 -5.68
N TYR A 64 -13.67 -3.78 -6.78
CA TYR A 64 -12.21 -3.84 -6.78
C TYR A 64 -11.60 -2.69 -5.98
N LEU A 65 -12.02 -1.44 -6.27
CA LEU A 65 -11.50 -0.24 -5.62
C LEU A 65 -11.81 -0.22 -4.13
N ASN A 66 -13.04 -0.56 -3.75
CA ASN A 66 -13.44 -0.64 -2.33
C ASN A 66 -12.63 -1.70 -1.58
N PHE A 67 -12.40 -2.86 -2.20
CA PHE A 67 -11.58 -3.91 -1.59
C PHE A 67 -10.14 -3.43 -1.36
N HIS A 68 -9.51 -2.83 -2.37
CA HIS A 68 -8.14 -2.30 -2.26
C HIS A 68 -8.03 -1.21 -1.21
N LEU A 69 -8.99 -0.28 -1.20
CA LEU A 69 -9.04 0.81 -0.24
C LEU A 69 -9.12 0.28 1.21
N CYS A 70 -10.00 -0.68 1.47
CA CYS A 70 -10.10 -1.34 2.78
C CYS A 70 -8.80 -2.01 3.21
N LEU A 71 -8.10 -2.67 2.28
CA LEU A 71 -6.82 -3.32 2.59
C LEU A 71 -5.73 -2.29 2.91
N VAL A 72 -5.61 -1.23 2.12
CA VAL A 72 -4.64 -0.17 2.37
C VAL A 72 -4.92 0.51 3.72
N TYR A 73 -6.17 0.73 4.08
CA TYR A 73 -6.54 1.20 5.41
C TYR A 73 -6.06 0.24 6.51
N GLY A 74 -6.32 -1.06 6.37
CA GLY A 74 -5.85 -2.08 7.32
C GLY A 74 -4.33 -2.11 7.50
N LEU A 75 -3.57 -2.00 6.40
CA LEU A 75 -2.11 -1.92 6.44
C LEU A 75 -1.62 -0.61 7.08
N THR A 76 -2.28 0.51 6.79
CA THR A 76 -1.96 1.80 7.40
C THR A 76 -2.11 1.76 8.92
N ILE A 77 -3.18 1.14 9.42
CA ILE A 77 -3.42 0.97 10.87
C ILE A 77 -2.28 0.17 11.50
N ARG A 78 -1.90 -0.97 10.88
CA ARG A 78 -0.77 -1.78 11.37
C ARG A 78 0.54 -0.99 11.45
N VAL A 79 0.85 -0.20 10.42
CA VAL A 79 2.05 0.66 10.42
C VAL A 79 1.99 1.72 11.51
N ILE A 80 0.82 2.32 11.76
CA ILE A 80 0.63 3.27 12.86
C ILE A 80 0.86 2.58 14.21
N ASP A 81 0.33 1.37 14.41
CA ASP A 81 0.51 0.62 15.65
C ASP A 81 1.99 0.30 15.91
N LEU A 82 2.74 -0.08 14.86
CA LEU A 82 4.20 -0.25 14.94
C LEU A 82 4.90 1.06 15.33
N LEU A 83 4.57 2.18 14.67
CA LEU A 83 5.16 3.49 14.98
C LEU A 83 4.87 3.94 16.41
N ARG A 84 3.67 3.67 16.93
CA ARG A 84 3.31 3.96 18.32
C ARG A 84 4.16 3.15 19.29
N SER A 85 4.29 1.84 19.05
CA SER A 85 5.11 0.97 19.90
C SER A 85 6.58 1.40 19.96
N LEU A 86 7.11 1.99 18.88
CA LEU A 86 8.47 2.51 18.81
C LEU A 86 8.62 3.87 19.53
N ARG A 87 7.64 4.78 19.40
CA ARG A 87 7.69 6.10 20.06
C ARG A 87 7.65 6.04 21.59
N ASP A 88 7.07 5.00 22.15
CA ASP A 88 6.99 4.83 23.60
C ASP A 88 8.35 4.42 24.23
N SER A 89 9.39 4.18 23.41
CA SER A 89 10.75 3.90 23.87
C SER A 89 11.60 5.19 23.98
N PHE A 90 12.18 5.44 25.16
CA PHE A 90 13.01 6.64 25.43
C PHE A 90 14.36 6.63 24.68
N TYR A 91 14.81 5.46 24.20
CA TYR A 91 16.03 5.27 23.44
C TYR A 91 15.76 4.23 22.33
N LEU A 92 15.82 4.67 21.08
CA LEU A 92 15.72 3.77 19.92
C LEU A 92 17.10 3.16 19.64
N SER A 93 17.17 1.83 19.60
CA SER A 93 18.29 1.10 19.01
C SER A 93 18.40 1.37 17.49
N ASP A 94 19.55 1.06 16.87
CA ASP A 94 19.73 1.22 15.42
C ASP A 94 18.64 0.50 14.60
N ARG A 95 18.18 -0.66 15.08
CA ARG A 95 17.06 -1.39 14.50
C ARG A 95 15.75 -0.62 14.63
N GLU A 96 15.44 -0.08 15.80
CA GLU A 96 14.20 0.65 16.04
C GLU A 96 14.17 1.98 15.28
N MET A 97 15.31 2.66 15.17
CA MET A 97 15.45 3.87 14.35
C MET A 97 15.27 3.57 12.87
N TYR A 98 15.82 2.44 12.38
CA TYR A 98 15.59 1.95 11.03
C TYR A 98 14.10 1.64 10.77
N LEU A 99 13.46 0.88 11.66
CA LEU A 99 12.03 0.58 11.57
C LEU A 99 11.19 1.86 11.59
N PHE A 100 11.53 2.81 12.47
CA PHE A 100 10.83 4.08 12.56
C PHE A 100 10.91 4.88 11.25
N LYS A 101 12.09 4.97 10.63
CA LYS A 101 12.30 5.61 9.32
C LYS A 101 11.41 4.96 8.25
N HIS A 102 11.44 3.64 8.12
CA HIS A 102 10.72 2.94 7.06
C HIS A 102 9.20 2.88 7.28
N CYS A 103 8.75 2.70 8.52
CA CYS A 103 7.33 2.75 8.87
C CYS A 103 6.75 4.16 8.64
N THR A 104 7.49 5.21 8.96
CA THR A 104 7.05 6.60 8.70
C THR A 104 6.87 6.82 7.20
N ARG A 105 7.85 6.38 6.41
CA ARG A 105 7.78 6.47 4.94
C ARG A 105 6.63 5.65 4.36
N LEU A 106 6.41 4.44 4.85
CA LEU A 106 5.27 3.62 4.45
C LEU A 106 3.94 4.29 4.76
N HIS A 107 3.81 4.87 5.95
CA HIS A 107 2.59 5.56 6.34
C HIS A 107 2.26 6.70 5.37
N GLU A 108 3.26 7.48 4.95
CA GLU A 108 3.07 8.53 3.95
C GLU A 108 2.66 7.98 2.58
N GLU A 109 3.33 6.92 2.10
CA GLU A 109 3.00 6.31 0.80
C GLU A 109 1.62 5.65 0.81
N PHE A 110 1.22 5.00 1.90
CA PHE A 110 -0.14 4.49 2.07
C PHE A 110 -1.18 5.61 2.07
N GLY A 111 -0.89 6.74 2.74
CA GLY A 111 -1.75 7.92 2.67
C GLY A 111 -1.95 8.42 1.24
N LYS A 112 -0.88 8.50 0.44
CA LYS A 112 -0.96 8.87 -0.99
C LYS A 112 -1.78 7.85 -1.80
N LEU A 113 -1.67 6.57 -1.45
CA LEU A 113 -2.37 5.48 -2.14
C LEU A 113 -3.88 5.48 -1.83
N ILE A 114 -4.26 5.76 -0.59
CA ILE A 114 -5.66 5.95 -0.18
C ILE A 114 -6.31 7.07 -1.00
N VAL A 115 -5.70 8.26 -1.00
CA VAL A 115 -6.20 9.42 -1.76
C VAL A 115 -6.32 9.09 -3.25
N PHE A 116 -5.37 8.33 -3.80
CA PHE A 116 -5.42 7.88 -5.19
C PHE A 116 -6.64 7.00 -5.47
N TYR A 117 -6.90 5.98 -4.66
CA TYR A 117 -8.05 5.08 -4.85
C TYR A 117 -9.40 5.81 -4.69
N GLU A 118 -9.50 6.72 -3.72
CA GLU A 118 -10.71 7.55 -3.52
C GLU A 118 -11.00 8.44 -4.74
N LEU A 119 -9.98 9.14 -5.25
CA LEU A 119 -10.10 9.96 -6.45
C LEU A 119 -10.47 9.13 -7.69
N LEU A 120 -9.93 7.92 -7.79
CA LEU A 120 -10.25 7.00 -8.87
C LEU A 120 -11.71 6.56 -8.81
N GLY A 121 -12.22 6.22 -7.62
CA GLY A 121 -13.63 5.90 -7.40
C GLY A 121 -14.57 7.06 -7.76
N ILE A 122 -14.26 8.30 -7.33
CA ILE A 122 -15.06 9.48 -7.68
C ILE A 122 -15.12 9.69 -9.20
N LYS A 123 -14.00 9.50 -9.90
CA LYS A 123 -13.94 9.64 -11.37
C LYS A 123 -14.79 8.59 -12.07
N MET A 124 -14.83 7.35 -11.57
CA MET A 124 -15.67 6.30 -12.13
C MET A 124 -17.16 6.60 -12.02
N VAL A 125 -17.64 7.01 -10.84
CA VAL A 125 -19.05 7.38 -10.64
C VAL A 125 -19.49 8.51 -11.60
N ARG A 126 -18.59 9.45 -11.91
CA ARG A 126 -18.89 10.53 -12.88
C ARG A 126 -18.97 10.04 -14.33
N LEU A 127 -18.29 8.96 -14.69
CA LEU A 127 -18.33 8.38 -16.03
C LEU A 127 -19.60 7.54 -16.25
N GLU A 128 -20.11 6.87 -15.21
CA GLU A 128 -21.36 6.09 -15.29
C GLU A 128 -22.63 6.94 -15.35
N ASN A 129 -22.57 8.18 -14.87
CA ASN A 129 -23.68 9.14 -14.88
C ASN A 129 -23.75 10.00 -16.17
N ARG A 130 -22.96 9.70 -17.20
CA ARG A 130 -22.96 10.36 -18.52
C ARG A 130 -23.49 9.43 -19.60
#